data_AF-A0A971J557-F1
#
_entry.id   AF-A0A971J557-F1
#
_cell.length_a   1.000
_cell.length_b   1.000
_cell.length_c   1.000
_cell.angle_alpha   90.00
_cell.angle_beta   90.00
_cell.angle_gamma   90.00
#
_symmetry.space_group_name_H-M   'P 1'
#
loop_
_entity.id
_entity.type
_entity.pdbx_description
1 polymer ?
#
loop_
_entity_poly.entity_id
_entity_poly.type
_entity_poly.pdbx_seq_one_letter_code
_entity_poly.pdbx_strand_id
1 'polypeptide(L)'
;MFWEHNVEEITLLNQFNLLLPEGRREVLDYLRYTLFKQYQRELHAAVFSSQPLYNALVYIAKMCEREEASVEDILAKVRQVKFIFYQQYEKVHLKYASILSELHIEDTLRDVGRLGFENIFQAAHSNRPNLIKKEVEELLEMFRKLANRKDRRRIMAV
;
A
#
# COMPACT_ATOMS: atom_id res chain seq x y z
N MET A 1 15.98 -18.30 24.74
CA MET A 1 16.30 -16.91 24.36
C MET A 1 15.42 -16.04 25.25
N PHE A 2 16.00 -15.50 26.34
CA PHE A 2 15.25 -14.67 27.27
C PHE A 2 14.94 -13.34 26.56
N TRP A 3 13.67 -12.96 26.56
CA TRP A 3 13.25 -11.64 26.11
C TRP A 3 13.75 -10.65 27.16
N GLU A 4 14.83 -9.93 26.87
CA GLU A 4 15.16 -8.73 27.64
C GLU A 4 14.08 -7.70 27.32
N HIS A 5 13.03 -7.70 28.14
CA HIS A 5 12.06 -6.62 28.09
C HIS A 5 12.76 -5.33 28.48
N ASN A 6 12.74 -4.35 27.58
CA ASN A 6 13.19 -3.00 27.87
C ASN A 6 12.42 -2.48 29.11
N VAL A 7 13.07 -1.72 29.98
CA VAL A 7 12.48 -1.09 31.18
C VAL A 7 11.15 -0.39 30.85
N GLU A 8 11.03 0.16 29.65
CA GLU A 8 9.82 0.78 29.12
C GLU A 8 8.65 -0.20 28.95
N GLU A 9 8.90 -1.42 28.49
CA GLU A 9 7.87 -2.46 28.31
C GLU A 9 7.35 -2.97 29.66
N ILE A 10 8.25 -3.16 30.63
CA ILE A 10 7.89 -3.55 32.01
C ILE A 10 7.04 -2.44 32.66
N THR A 11 7.44 -1.18 32.47
CA THR A 11 6.72 -0.02 32.99
C THR A 11 5.32 0.08 32.39
N LEU A 12 5.20 -0.10 31.07
CA LEU A 12 3.90 -0.10 30.38
C LEU A 12 2.96 -1.19 30.92
N LEU A 13 3.47 -2.41 31.10
CA LEU A 13 2.70 -3.53 31.63
C LEU A 13 2.24 -3.27 33.08
N ASN A 14 3.12 -2.75 33.92
CA ASN A 14 2.78 -2.41 35.30
C ASN A 14 1.70 -1.32 35.36
N GLN A 15 1.83 -0.26 34.56
CA GLN A 15 0.82 0.80 34.47
C GLN A 15 -0.52 0.26 33.96
N PHE A 16 -0.50 -0.56 32.91
CA PHE A 16 -1.71 -1.17 32.35
C PHE A 16 -2.44 -2.08 33.37
N ASN A 17 -1.68 -2.80 34.19
CA ASN A 17 -2.24 -3.66 35.24
C ASN A 17 -2.89 -2.88 36.40
N LEU A 18 -2.48 -1.63 36.64
CA LEU A 18 -3.13 -0.77 37.64
C LEU A 18 -4.46 -0.16 37.16
N LEU A 19 -4.71 -0.15 35.84
CA LEU A 19 -5.94 0.39 35.28
C LEU A 19 -7.14 -0.51 35.60
N LEU A 20 -8.30 0.13 35.82
CA LEU A 20 -9.61 -0.51 35.82
C LEU A 20 -9.93 -1.09 34.42
N PRO A 21 -10.86 -2.06 34.31
CA PRO A 21 -11.21 -2.68 33.04
C PRO A 21 -11.56 -1.69 31.92
N GLU A 22 -12.22 -0.59 32.24
CA GLU A 22 -12.59 0.48 31.31
C GLU A 22 -11.33 1.17 30.76
N GLY A 23 -10.41 1.59 31.65
CA GLY A 23 -9.16 2.22 31.24
C GLY A 23 -8.25 1.29 30.43
N ARG A 24 -8.25 -0.02 30.75
CA ARG A 24 -7.55 -1.02 29.93
C ARG A 24 -8.12 -1.10 28.52
N ARG A 25 -9.46 -1.07 28.38
CA ARG A 25 -10.12 -1.07 27.08
C ARG A 25 -9.75 0.18 26.27
N GLU A 26 -9.82 1.36 26.88
CA GLU A 26 -9.46 2.62 26.22
C GLU A 26 -8.01 2.63 25.72
N VAL A 27 -7.06 2.16 26.53
CA VAL A 27 -5.66 2.04 26.10
C VAL A 27 -5.50 1.07 24.94
N LEU A 28 -6.17 -0.09 24.98
CA LEU A 28 -6.13 -1.06 23.88
C LEU A 28 -6.73 -0.49 22.60
N ASP A 29 -7.84 0.25 22.68
CA ASP A 29 -8.48 0.88 21.53
C ASP A 29 -7.57 1.96 20.93
N TYR A 30 -6.92 2.77 21.78
CA TYR A 30 -5.94 3.76 21.32
C TYR A 30 -4.70 3.12 20.68
N LEU A 31 -4.20 2.01 21.22
CA LEU A 31 -3.09 1.25 20.64
C LEU A 31 -3.47 0.67 19.28
N ARG A 32 -4.67 0.09 19.15
CA ARG A 32 -5.20 -0.40 17.87
C ARG A 32 -5.27 0.72 16.84
N TYR A 33 -5.84 1.86 17.22
CA TYR A 33 -5.92 3.04 16.36
C TYR A 33 -4.55 3.54 15.89
N THR A 34 -3.58 3.62 16.82
CA THR A 34 -2.23 4.08 16.53
C THR A 34 -1.50 3.10 15.61
N LEU A 35 -1.59 1.80 15.88
CA LEU A 35 -1.06 0.75 15.03
C LEU A 35 -1.70 0.77 13.64
N PHE A 36 -3.00 1.00 13.54
CA PHE A 36 -3.70 1.11 12.27
C PHE A 36 -3.19 2.30 11.43
N LYS A 37 -3.00 3.48 12.05
CA LYS A 37 -2.37 4.63 11.39
C LYS A 37 -0.96 4.31 10.91
N GLN A 38 -0.18 3.57 11.70
CA GLN A 38 1.17 3.16 11.32
C GLN A 38 1.13 2.18 10.15
N TYR A 39 0.26 1.17 10.19
CA TYR A 39 0.02 0.24 9.09
C TYR A 39 -0.26 1.00 7.79
N GLN A 40 -1.21 1.95 7.80
CA GLN A 40 -1.54 2.74 6.60
C GLN A 40 -0.33 3.52 6.08
N ARG A 41 0.50 4.10 6.98
CA ARG A 41 1.71 4.84 6.59
C ARG A 41 2.78 3.93 6.00
N GLU A 42 3.04 2.79 6.63
CA GLU A 42 4.01 1.81 6.16
C GLU A 42 3.60 1.22 4.81
N LEU A 43 2.31 0.87 4.66
CA LEU A 43 1.78 0.33 3.41
C LEU A 43 1.91 1.35 2.28
N HIS A 44 1.56 2.60 2.58
CA HIS A 44 1.67 3.68 1.62
C HIS A 44 3.12 3.92 1.17
N ALA A 45 4.06 3.93 2.10
CA ALA A 45 5.48 4.09 1.80
C ALA A 45 6.04 2.89 1.02
N ALA A 46 5.65 1.67 1.39
CA ALA A 46 6.13 0.45 0.77
C ALA A 46 5.64 0.30 -0.68
N VAL A 47 4.43 0.77 -0.99
CA VAL A 47 3.79 0.54 -2.29
C VAL A 47 3.86 1.78 -3.20
N PHE A 48 3.43 2.95 -2.71
CA PHE A 48 3.25 4.12 -3.56
C PHE A 48 4.47 5.06 -3.56
N SER A 49 5.28 5.03 -2.51
CA SER A 49 6.58 5.73 -2.49
C SER A 49 7.75 4.84 -2.98
N SER A 50 7.44 3.65 -3.50
CA SER A 50 8.41 2.71 -4.04
C SER A 50 8.96 3.21 -5.38
N GLN A 51 10.17 3.77 -5.36
CA GLN A 51 10.87 4.21 -6.57
C GLN A 51 10.95 3.11 -7.65
N PRO A 52 11.18 1.82 -7.32
CA PRO A 52 11.18 0.75 -8.31
C PRO A 52 9.83 0.58 -9.02
N LEU A 53 8.71 0.61 -8.29
CA LEU A 53 7.38 0.49 -8.90
C LEU A 53 7.07 1.68 -9.80
N TYR A 54 7.38 2.89 -9.33
CA TYR A 54 7.21 4.10 -10.12
C TYR A 54 8.01 4.07 -11.42
N ASN A 55 9.30 3.74 -11.34
CA ASN A 55 10.17 3.64 -12.52
C ASN A 55 9.69 2.57 -13.50
N ALA A 56 9.19 1.44 -13.00
CA ALA A 56 8.67 0.38 -13.85
C ALA A 56 7.37 0.78 -14.56
N LEU A 57 6.47 1.51 -13.91
CA LEU A 57 5.26 2.06 -14.55
C LEU A 57 5.61 3.12 -15.61
N VAL A 58 6.56 4.01 -15.33
CA VAL A 58 7.07 4.97 -16.32
C VAL A 58 7.69 4.24 -17.52
N TYR A 59 8.42 3.15 -17.28
CA TYR A 59 8.99 2.34 -18.35
C TYR A 59 7.90 1.68 -19.21
N ILE A 60 6.86 1.12 -18.61
CA ILE A 60 5.70 0.56 -19.33
C ILE A 60 5.02 1.64 -20.19
N ALA A 61 4.82 2.85 -19.65
CA ALA A 61 4.24 3.95 -20.40
C ALA A 61 5.07 4.28 -21.65
N LYS A 62 6.41 4.32 -21.52
CA LYS A 62 7.33 4.52 -22.65
C LYS A 62 7.33 3.36 -23.64
N MET A 63 7.14 2.12 -23.19
CA MET A 63 6.99 0.97 -24.10
C MET A 63 5.75 1.14 -24.98
N CYS A 64 4.65 1.65 -24.42
CA CYS A 64 3.42 1.92 -25.18
C CYS A 64 3.58 3.01 -26.25
N GLU A 65 4.65 3.82 -26.20
CA GLU A 65 4.95 4.86 -27.21
C GLU A 65 5.83 4.35 -28.35
N ARG A 66 6.50 3.20 -28.17
CA ARG A 66 7.40 2.62 -29.17
C ARG A 66 6.61 1.68 -30.06
N GLU A 67 6.63 1.94 -31.37
CA GLU A 67 5.98 1.07 -32.37
C GLU A 67 6.53 -0.37 -32.39
N GLU A 68 7.75 -0.58 -31.89
CA GLU A 68 8.41 -1.88 -31.83
C GLU A 68 7.95 -2.79 -30.68
N ALA A 69 7.28 -2.24 -29.65
CA ALA A 69 6.90 -3.01 -28.47
C ALA A 69 5.59 -3.79 -28.72
N SER A 70 5.65 -5.11 -28.65
CA SER A 70 4.44 -5.93 -28.73
C SER A 70 3.55 -5.73 -27.50
N VAL A 71 2.25 -5.96 -27.65
CA VAL A 71 1.30 -5.95 -26.54
C VAL A 71 1.68 -7.00 -25.49
N GLU A 72 2.17 -8.16 -25.94
CA GLU A 72 2.65 -9.25 -25.10
C GLU A 72 3.82 -8.81 -24.20
N ASP A 73 4.78 -8.06 -24.74
CA ASP A 73 5.93 -7.54 -23.97
C ASP A 73 5.48 -6.52 -22.92
N ILE A 74 4.57 -5.63 -23.29
CA ILE A 74 3.96 -4.65 -22.38
C ILE A 74 3.26 -5.39 -21.23
N LEU A 75 2.41 -6.37 -21.56
CA LEU A 75 1.68 -7.16 -20.57
C LEU A 75 2.61 -8.00 -19.68
N ALA A 76 3.69 -8.55 -20.23
CA ALA A 76 4.69 -9.26 -19.44
C ALA A 76 5.31 -8.34 -18.39
N LYS A 77 5.61 -7.09 -18.76
CA LYS A 77 6.12 -6.10 -17.83
C LYS A 77 5.07 -5.67 -16.80
N VAL A 78 3.82 -5.47 -17.20
CA VAL A 78 2.70 -5.17 -16.29
C VAL A 78 2.54 -6.29 -15.26
N ARG A 79 2.62 -7.57 -15.65
CA ARG A 79 2.57 -8.71 -14.73
C ARG A 79 3.70 -8.69 -13.70
N GLN A 80 4.93 -8.37 -14.12
CA GLN A 80 6.05 -8.22 -13.19
C GLN A 80 5.80 -7.11 -12.16
N VAL A 81 5.31 -5.95 -12.62
CA VAL A 81 5.00 -4.82 -11.72
C VAL A 81 3.86 -5.16 -10.77
N LYS A 82 2.80 -5.82 -11.25
CA LYS A 82 1.71 -6.34 -10.43
C LYS A 82 2.22 -7.28 -9.34
N PHE A 83 3.13 -8.20 -9.68
CA PHE A 83 3.71 -9.12 -8.71
C PHE A 83 4.48 -8.36 -7.60
N ILE A 84 5.35 -7.42 -7.98
CA ILE A 84 6.11 -6.61 -7.01
C ILE A 84 5.17 -5.81 -6.11
N PHE A 85 4.12 -5.22 -6.68
CA PHE A 85 3.11 -4.48 -5.92
C PHE A 85 2.47 -5.35 -4.83
N TYR A 86 1.98 -6.55 -5.19
CA TYR A 86 1.32 -7.42 -4.23
C TYR A 86 2.30 -8.01 -3.21
N GLN A 87 3.55 -8.27 -3.60
CA GLN A 87 4.58 -8.71 -2.66
C GLN A 87 4.89 -7.63 -1.61
N GLN A 88 5.00 -6.36 -2.01
CA GLN A 88 5.21 -5.24 -1.08
C GLN A 88 3.99 -5.03 -0.18
N TYR A 89 2.79 -5.12 -0.75
CA TYR A 89 1.53 -5.06 -0.01
C TYR A 89 1.46 -6.14 1.08
N GLU A 90 1.64 -7.40 0.68
CA GLU A 90 1.49 -8.57 1.54
C GLU A 90 2.52 -8.57 2.66
N LYS A 91 3.77 -8.20 2.37
CA LYS A 91 4.82 -8.06 3.38
C LYS A 91 4.42 -7.12 4.51
N VAL A 92 3.81 -5.98 4.20
CA VAL A 92 3.32 -5.05 5.21
C VAL A 92 2.05 -5.60 5.85
N HIS A 93 1.10 -6.12 5.08
CA HIS A 93 -0.15 -6.65 5.61
C HIS A 93 0.06 -7.77 6.65
N LEU A 94 0.91 -8.77 6.34
CA LEU A 94 1.21 -9.89 7.24
C LEU A 94 1.84 -9.46 8.57
N LYS A 95 2.56 -8.33 8.61
CA LYS A 95 3.13 -7.77 9.84
C LYS A 95 2.05 -7.34 10.85
N TYR A 96 0.87 -6.94 10.36
CA TYR A 96 -0.22 -6.40 11.18
C TYR A 96 -1.46 -7.31 11.25
N ALA A 97 -1.62 -8.24 10.31
CA ALA A 97 -2.79 -9.12 10.16
C ALA A 97 -3.13 -9.92 11.41
N SER A 98 -2.13 -10.35 12.19
CA SER A 98 -2.34 -11.11 13.43
C SER A 98 -2.82 -10.26 14.61
N ILE A 99 -2.68 -8.93 14.53
CA ILE A 99 -2.94 -8.00 15.65
C ILE A 99 -4.20 -7.15 15.38
N LEU A 100 -4.42 -6.77 14.12
CA LEU A 100 -5.53 -5.91 13.71
C LEU A 100 -6.55 -6.74 12.91
N SER A 101 -7.56 -7.29 13.60
CA SER A 101 -8.63 -8.09 12.99
C SER A 101 -9.51 -7.31 11.99
N GLU A 102 -9.50 -5.98 12.06
CA GLU A 102 -10.30 -5.08 11.23
C GLU A 102 -9.63 -4.68 9.91
N LEU A 103 -8.40 -5.13 9.65
CA LEU A 103 -7.67 -4.77 8.43
C LEU A 103 -8.43 -5.09 7.14
N HIS A 104 -9.30 -6.09 7.16
CA HIS A 104 -10.12 -6.49 6.01
C HIS A 104 -11.21 -5.48 5.62
N ILE A 105 -11.53 -4.50 6.47
CA ILE A 105 -12.67 -3.60 6.29
C ILE A 105 -12.28 -2.35 5.46
N GLU A 106 -10.99 -2.00 5.38
CA GLU A 106 -10.50 -0.77 4.74
C GLU A 106 -9.47 -1.00 3.61
N ASP A 107 -9.54 -2.13 2.90
CA ASP A 107 -8.61 -2.57 1.82
C ASP A 107 -8.63 -1.68 0.54
N THR A 108 -9.02 -0.40 0.67
CA THR A 108 -9.05 0.63 -0.39
C THR A 108 -7.77 0.73 -1.21
N LEU A 109 -6.59 0.56 -0.60
CA LEU A 109 -5.30 0.62 -1.32
C LEU A 109 -5.02 -0.62 -2.16
N ARG A 110 -5.47 -1.80 -1.70
CA ARG A 110 -5.37 -3.04 -2.47
C ARG A 110 -6.32 -2.98 -3.66
N ASP A 111 -7.54 -2.52 -3.44
CA ASP A 111 -8.54 -2.35 -4.50
C ASP A 111 -8.10 -1.35 -5.56
N VAL A 112 -7.47 -0.24 -5.15
CA VAL A 112 -6.86 0.70 -6.08
C VAL A 112 -5.84 0.03 -7.01
N GLY A 113 -4.92 -0.78 -6.46
CA GLY A 113 -3.98 -1.53 -7.29
C GLY A 113 -4.67 -2.57 -8.16
N ARG A 114 -5.62 -3.31 -7.60
CA ARG A 114 -6.41 -4.34 -8.29
C ARG A 114 -7.12 -3.77 -9.51
N LEU A 115 -7.92 -2.71 -9.33
CA LEU A 115 -8.66 -2.03 -10.39
C LEU A 115 -7.71 -1.48 -11.45
N GLY A 116 -6.63 -0.81 -11.04
CA GLY A 116 -5.65 -0.26 -11.97
C GLY A 116 -5.01 -1.31 -12.88
N PHE A 117 -4.58 -2.44 -12.32
CA PHE A 117 -4.03 -3.54 -13.13
C PHE A 117 -5.11 -4.23 -13.97
N GLU A 118 -6.32 -4.45 -13.43
CA GLU A 118 -7.44 -5.04 -14.16
C GLU A 118 -7.80 -4.22 -15.41
N ASN A 119 -7.87 -2.89 -15.28
CA ASN A 119 -8.13 -2.00 -16.41
C ASN A 119 -7.07 -2.14 -17.52
N ILE A 120 -5.78 -2.19 -17.16
CA ILE A 120 -4.69 -2.39 -18.13
C ILE A 120 -4.85 -3.73 -18.85
N PHE A 121 -5.16 -4.80 -18.12
CA PHE A 121 -5.40 -6.10 -18.74
C PHE A 121 -6.63 -6.07 -19.66
N GLN A 122 -7.74 -5.46 -19.24
CA GLN A 122 -8.93 -5.32 -20.07
C GLN A 122 -8.64 -4.50 -21.35
N ALA A 123 -7.89 -3.41 -21.22
CA ALA A 123 -7.47 -2.59 -22.36
C ALA A 123 -6.67 -3.39 -23.38
N ALA A 124 -5.81 -4.32 -22.93
CA ALA A 124 -5.06 -5.18 -23.83
C ALA A 124 -5.94 -6.17 -24.63
N HIS A 125 -7.10 -6.58 -24.11
CA HIS A 125 -8.06 -7.41 -24.85
C HIS A 125 -8.89 -6.61 -25.86
N SER A 126 -8.88 -5.28 -25.79
CA SER A 126 -9.73 -4.40 -26.62
C SER A 126 -9.18 -4.10 -28.03
N ASN A 127 -8.02 -4.69 -28.39
CA ASN A 127 -7.30 -4.48 -29.66
C ASN A 127 -6.98 -3.00 -29.97
N ARG A 128 -6.91 -2.15 -28.94
CA ARG A 128 -6.61 -0.72 -29.03
C ARG A 128 -5.36 -0.41 -28.19
N PRO A 129 -4.15 -0.39 -28.76
CA PRO A 129 -2.91 -0.16 -28.02
C PRO A 129 -2.89 1.19 -27.30
N ASN A 130 -3.52 2.22 -27.89
CA ASN A 130 -3.70 3.54 -27.28
C ASN A 130 -4.45 3.48 -25.93
N LEU A 131 -5.33 2.49 -25.75
CA LEU A 131 -6.07 2.32 -24.50
C LEU A 131 -5.17 1.79 -23.39
N ILE A 132 -4.24 0.89 -23.71
CA ILE A 132 -3.26 0.38 -22.73
C ILE A 132 -2.42 1.53 -22.19
N LYS A 133 -1.93 2.41 -23.08
CA LYS A 133 -1.18 3.61 -22.69
C LYS A 133 -1.96 4.47 -21.70
N LYS A 134 -3.22 4.76 -22.04
CA LYS A 134 -4.10 5.57 -21.20
C LYS A 134 -4.27 4.97 -19.80
N GLU A 135 -4.57 3.68 -19.70
CA GLU A 135 -4.74 3.02 -18.40
C GLU A 135 -3.45 2.97 -17.58
N VAL A 136 -2.29 2.81 -18.23
CA VAL A 136 -0.97 2.87 -17.56
C VAL A 136 -0.70 4.28 -17.02
N GLU A 137 -1.00 5.32 -17.80
CA GLU A 137 -0.86 6.72 -17.37
C GLU A 137 -1.82 7.06 -16.22
N GLU A 138 -3.06 6.57 -16.27
CA GLU A 138 -4.03 6.73 -15.18
C GLU A 138 -3.55 6.06 -13.89
N LEU A 139 -3.02 4.83 -13.99
CA LEU A 139 -2.42 4.11 -12.86
C LEU A 139 -1.21 4.87 -12.29
N LEU A 140 -0.33 5.38 -13.16
CA LEU A 140 0.85 6.15 -12.76
C LEU A 140 0.47 7.45 -12.03
N GLU A 141 -0.52 8.17 -12.55
CA GLU A 141 -1.00 9.42 -11.96
C GLU A 141 -1.67 9.16 -10.60
N MET A 142 -2.42 8.07 -10.47
CA MET A 142 -2.96 7.63 -9.20
C MET A 142 -1.86 7.33 -8.17
N PHE A 143 -0.80 6.63 -8.58
CA PHE A 143 0.38 6.37 -7.72
C PHE A 143 1.04 7.68 -7.28
N ARG A 144 1.22 8.65 -8.18
CA ARG A 144 1.75 9.98 -7.84
C ARG A 144 0.87 10.72 -6.84
N LYS A 145 -0.45 10.75 -7.08
CA LYS A 145 -1.41 11.42 -6.19
C LYS A 145 -1.38 10.82 -4.79
N LEU A 146 -1.29 9.49 -4.69
CA LEU A 146 -1.16 8.81 -3.41
C LEU A 146 0.20 9.15 -2.79
N ALA A 147 1.32 8.93 -3.48
CA ALA A 147 2.67 9.26 -3.01
C ALA A 147 2.79 10.70 -2.44
N ASN A 148 2.15 11.68 -3.10
CA ASN A 148 2.17 13.09 -2.73
C ASN A 148 1.12 13.50 -1.67
N ARG A 149 0.23 12.60 -1.22
CA ARG A 149 -0.68 12.88 -0.08
C ARG A 149 0.06 13.15 1.25
N LYS A 150 1.39 12.99 1.30
CA LYS A 150 2.24 13.49 2.39
C LYS A 150 2.03 14.97 2.69
N ASP A 151 1.65 15.80 1.72
CA ASP A 151 1.50 17.25 1.93
C ASP A 151 0.15 17.72 2.49
N ARG A 152 -0.95 16.95 2.35
CA ARG A 152 -2.27 17.42 2.85
C ARG A 152 -2.52 17.16 4.34
N ARG A 153 -1.71 16.32 5.01
CA ARG A 153 -1.83 16.11 6.48
C ARG A 153 -1.14 17.21 7.31
N ARG A 154 -0.44 18.17 6.70
CA ARG A 154 0.03 19.40 7.39
C ARG A 154 -1.09 20.43 7.63
N ILE A 155 -2.29 20.22 7.10
CA ILE A 155 -3.43 21.16 7.22
C ILE A 155 -4.50 20.67 8.21
N MET A 156 -4.41 19.42 8.72
CA MET A 156 -5.36 18.87 9.70
C MET A 156 -4.74 18.64 11.08
N ALA A 157 -3.78 19.49 11.45
CA ALA A 157 -3.32 19.67 12.81
C ALA A 157 -3.56 21.13 13.19
N VAL A 158 -4.85 21.47 13.33
CA VAL A 158 -5.36 22.62 14.10
C VAL A 158 -6.55 22.09 14.88
#